data_AF-A0A7C1SIN7-F1
#
_entry.id   AF-A0A7C1SIN7-F1
#
_cell.length_a   1.000
_cell.length_b   1.000
_cell.length_c   1.000
_cell.angle_alpha   90.00
_cell.angle_beta   90.00
_cell.angle_gamma   90.00
#
_symmetry.space_group_name_H-M   'P 1'
#
loop_
_entity.id
_entity.type
_entity.pdbx_description
1 polymer ?
#
loop_
_entity_poly.entity_id
_entity_poly.type
_entity_poly.pdbx_seq_one_letter_code
_entity_poly.pdbx_strand_id
1 'polypeptide(L)'
;MKKIPTIFKRNPENMGELLDEPHPDCQWVFDGEGVATKKYDGTCVMINSDGYFKRREVKFAPEDFVEIDYDETTGKKVGWVPIKQDDPNDKYHILAFYSGLSEGTYELVGPKIQGNPEKYPVHILIKHSEATPYGYVPRTFEGIKQWLKDKDTEGIVFHHPDGRMGKIKKKDFNQNRT
;
A
#
# COMPACT_ATOMS: atom_id res chain seq x y z
N MET A 1 -2.33 8.99 5.66
CA MET A 1 -2.40 7.52 5.91
C MET A 1 -1.12 7.06 6.60
N LYS A 2 -1.22 6.56 7.84
CA LYS A 2 -0.07 5.97 8.57
C LYS A 2 0.36 4.64 7.92
N LYS A 3 1.57 4.16 8.23
CA LYS A 3 2.06 2.85 7.81
C LYS A 3 1.14 1.77 8.36
N ILE A 4 0.50 0.98 7.48
CA ILE A 4 -0.35 -0.14 7.91
C ILE A 4 0.51 -1.39 8.21
N PRO A 5 0.23 -2.12 9.29
CA PRO A 5 0.98 -3.30 9.71
C PRO A 5 0.86 -4.46 8.73
N THR A 6 1.87 -5.33 8.71
CA THR A 6 1.70 -6.68 8.15
C THR A 6 0.85 -7.50 9.14
N ILE A 7 -0.10 -8.30 8.67
CA ILE A 7 -1.06 -9.00 9.55
C ILE A 7 -0.43 -10.09 10.41
N PHE A 8 0.74 -10.59 10.04
CA PHE A 8 1.56 -11.54 10.82
C PHE A 8 2.76 -10.83 11.44
N LYS A 9 3.24 -11.34 12.58
CA LYS A 9 4.50 -10.90 13.17
C LYS A 9 5.67 -11.20 12.24
N ARG A 10 6.72 -10.38 12.33
CA ARG A 10 8.01 -10.63 11.69
C ARG A 10 8.97 -11.25 12.70
N ASN A 11 9.84 -12.14 12.23
CA ASN A 11 10.93 -12.67 13.05
C ASN A 11 11.87 -11.49 13.44
N PRO A 12 12.09 -11.19 14.73
CA PRO A 12 12.95 -10.08 15.14
C PRO A 12 14.42 -10.29 14.77
N GLU A 13 14.86 -11.54 14.62
CA GLU A 13 16.22 -11.88 14.19
C GLU A 13 16.38 -11.78 12.66
N ASN A 14 15.26 -11.88 11.93
CA ASN A 14 15.21 -11.77 10.47
C ASN A 14 13.91 -11.10 10.02
N MET A 15 13.91 -9.77 9.92
CA MET A 15 12.73 -8.98 9.56
C MET A 15 12.16 -9.30 8.16
N GLY A 16 12.87 -10.07 7.33
CA GLY A 16 12.36 -10.59 6.06
C GLY A 16 11.37 -11.75 6.21
N GLU A 17 11.42 -12.47 7.33
CA GLU A 17 10.65 -13.67 7.62
C GLU A 17 9.39 -13.36 8.43
N LEU A 18 8.29 -14.05 8.11
CA LEU A 18 7.05 -14.01 8.88
C LEU A 18 6.96 -15.20 9.85
N LEU A 19 6.37 -14.94 11.01
CA LEU A 19 5.95 -15.97 11.96
C LEU A 19 4.47 -16.30 11.74
N ASP A 20 4.07 -17.54 11.98
CA ASP A 20 2.65 -17.96 12.02
C ASP A 20 1.99 -17.49 13.33
N GLU A 21 2.02 -16.18 13.54
CA GLU A 21 1.46 -15.51 14.70
C GLU A 21 0.83 -14.19 14.25
N PRO A 22 -0.43 -13.90 14.63
CA PRO A 22 -1.05 -12.61 14.40
C PRO A 22 -0.22 -11.45 14.93
N HIS A 23 -0.11 -10.38 14.14
CA HIS A 23 0.33 -9.10 14.65
C HIS A 23 -0.72 -8.58 15.65
N PRO A 24 -0.35 -8.07 16.84
CA PRO A 24 -1.31 -7.66 17.88
C PRO A 24 -2.40 -6.70 17.37
N ASP A 25 -2.01 -5.70 16.57
CA ASP A 25 -2.94 -4.73 15.97
C ASP A 25 -3.86 -5.30 14.87
N CYS A 26 -3.66 -6.56 14.49
CA CYS A 26 -4.34 -7.23 13.38
C CYS A 26 -5.18 -8.45 13.82
N GLN A 27 -5.35 -8.70 15.13
CA GLN A 27 -6.11 -9.87 15.62
C GLN A 27 -7.51 -9.96 15.02
N TRP A 28 -8.18 -8.82 14.83
CA TRP A 28 -9.48 -8.70 14.16
C TRP A 28 -9.53 -9.36 12.77
N VAL A 29 -8.41 -9.41 12.04
CA VAL A 29 -8.33 -10.12 10.75
C VAL A 29 -8.54 -11.61 10.97
N PHE A 30 -7.99 -12.18 12.03
CA PHE A 30 -8.07 -13.61 12.32
C PHE A 30 -9.40 -13.99 12.95
N ASP A 31 -10.04 -13.04 13.62
CA ASP A 31 -11.39 -13.18 14.20
C ASP A 31 -12.50 -13.11 13.12
N GLY A 32 -12.11 -12.95 11.85
CA GLY A 32 -13.03 -12.97 10.70
C GLY A 32 -13.56 -11.58 10.29
N GLU A 33 -13.08 -10.51 10.91
CA GLU A 33 -13.58 -9.16 10.68
C GLU A 33 -12.96 -8.49 9.43
N GLY A 34 -13.63 -7.45 8.96
CA GLY A 34 -13.18 -6.60 7.85
C GLY A 34 -13.22 -7.26 6.46
N VAL A 35 -13.05 -6.43 5.43
CA VAL A 35 -13.12 -6.82 4.02
C VAL A 35 -11.72 -6.89 3.41
N ALA A 36 -11.44 -7.95 2.67
CA ALA A 36 -10.20 -8.11 1.92
C ALA A 36 -10.32 -7.43 0.55
N THR A 37 -9.33 -6.61 0.20
CA THR A 37 -9.24 -5.94 -1.11
C THR A 37 -7.87 -6.19 -1.73
N LYS A 38 -7.79 -5.97 -3.04
CA LYS A 38 -6.53 -6.01 -3.78
C LYS A 38 -5.57 -4.96 -3.24
N LYS A 39 -4.36 -5.40 -2.89
CA LYS A 39 -3.23 -4.50 -2.74
C LYS A 39 -2.64 -4.24 -4.12
N TYR A 40 -2.86 -3.04 -4.65
CA TYR A 40 -2.24 -2.60 -5.89
C TYR A 40 -0.75 -2.27 -5.68
N ASP A 41 0.07 -2.62 -6.67
CA ASP A 41 1.50 -2.33 -6.70
C ASP A 41 1.73 -1.03 -7.49
N GLY A 42 1.75 0.08 -6.76
CA GLY A 42 1.86 1.41 -7.33
C GLY A 42 2.60 2.40 -6.44
N THR A 43 2.29 3.68 -6.62
CA THR A 43 2.76 4.76 -5.72
C THR A 43 1.58 5.45 -5.04
N CYS A 44 1.62 5.54 -3.72
CA CYS A 44 0.55 6.16 -2.94
C CYS A 44 0.50 7.68 -3.13
N VAL A 45 -0.69 8.17 -3.47
CA VAL A 45 -1.02 9.59 -3.64
C VAL A 45 -2.08 9.99 -2.61
N MET A 46 -2.01 11.21 -2.10
CA MET A 46 -3.04 11.81 -1.26
C MET A 46 -3.56 13.08 -1.93
N ILE A 47 -4.87 13.26 -1.86
CA ILE A 47 -5.58 14.45 -2.30
C ILE A 47 -6.36 14.99 -1.11
N ASN A 48 -6.17 16.26 -0.78
CA ASN A 48 -6.89 16.96 0.28
C ASN A 48 -7.06 18.45 -0.11
N SER A 49 -7.60 19.26 0.81
CA SER A 49 -7.77 20.70 0.65
C SER A 49 -6.50 21.47 0.27
N ASP A 50 -5.33 20.95 0.65
CA ASP A 50 -4.03 21.59 0.43
C ASP A 50 -3.40 21.20 -0.92
N GLY A 51 -4.00 20.25 -1.64
CA GLY A 51 -3.60 19.84 -2.98
C GLY A 51 -3.29 18.35 -3.12
N TYR A 52 -2.25 18.04 -3.90
CA TYR A 52 -1.88 16.69 -4.30
C TYR A 52 -0.49 16.34 -3.78
N PHE A 53 -0.35 15.15 -3.20
CA PHE A 53 0.87 14.74 -2.54
C PHE A 53 1.27 13.31 -2.91
N LYS A 54 2.56 13.06 -3.08
CA LYS A 54 3.13 11.71 -3.27
C LYS A 54 3.76 11.23 -1.96
N ARG A 55 3.54 9.97 -1.59
CA ARG A 55 4.17 9.40 -0.38
C ARG A 55 5.63 9.08 -0.65
N ARG A 56 6.51 9.43 0.29
CA ARG A 56 7.94 9.13 0.23
C ARG A 56 8.43 8.52 1.54
N GLU A 57 9.40 7.62 1.42
CA GLU A 57 10.21 7.10 2.52
C GLU A 57 11.66 7.52 2.22
N VAL A 58 12.24 8.37 3.07
CA VAL A 58 13.53 9.04 2.81
C VAL A 58 14.39 9.06 4.06
N LYS A 59 15.72 9.03 3.89
CA LYS A 59 16.66 9.35 4.98
C LYS A 59 16.82 10.86 5.16
N PHE A 60 16.82 11.60 4.05
CA PHE A 60 16.94 13.05 4.01
C PHE A 60 15.67 13.64 3.41
N ALA A 61 14.96 14.42 4.22
CA ALA A 61 13.69 15.03 3.84
C ALA A 61 13.94 16.26 2.95
N PRO A 62 13.26 16.41 1.80
CA PRO A 62 13.25 17.68 1.06
C PRO A 62 12.53 18.78 1.87
N GLU A 63 12.71 20.03 1.46
CA GLU A 63 12.20 21.22 2.18
C GLU A 63 10.67 21.20 2.39
N ASP A 64 9.93 20.67 1.43
CA ASP A 64 8.46 20.59 1.42
C ASP A 64 7.90 19.25 1.93
N PHE A 65 8.74 18.45 2.60
CA PHE A 65 8.34 17.16 3.16
C PHE A 65 7.51 17.32 4.44
N VAL A 66 6.29 16.79 4.40
CA VAL A 66 5.43 16.68 5.58
C VAL A 66 5.61 15.30 6.18
N GLU A 67 6.41 15.21 7.25
CA GLU A 67 6.66 13.98 8.00
C GLU A 67 5.39 13.46 8.67
N ILE A 68 5.18 12.14 8.63
CA ILE A 68 4.07 11.46 9.33
C ILE A 68 4.52 10.32 10.23
N ASP A 69 5.76 9.84 10.06
CA ASP A 69 6.32 8.72 10.82
C ASP A 69 7.86 8.72 10.72
N TYR A 70 8.52 8.18 11.74
CA TYR A 70 9.98 8.03 11.79
C TYR A 70 10.36 6.65 12.35
N ASP A 71 11.16 5.91 11.58
CA ASP A 71 11.69 4.61 11.95
C ASP A 71 13.12 4.79 12.48
N GLU A 72 13.27 4.81 13.81
CA GLU A 72 14.56 5.01 14.49
C GLU A 72 15.60 3.96 14.11
N THR A 73 15.17 2.71 13.88
CA THR A 73 16.03 1.58 13.51
C THR A 73 16.69 1.79 12.16
N THR A 74 15.92 2.24 11.16
CA THR A 74 16.43 2.45 9.80
C THR A 74 16.90 3.89 9.54
N GLY A 75 16.57 4.81 10.43
CA GLY A 75 16.79 6.24 10.29
C GLY A 75 15.96 6.88 9.18
N LYS A 76 14.84 6.25 8.80
CA LYS A 76 14.02 6.70 7.67
C LYS A 76 12.75 7.39 8.14
N LYS A 77 12.41 8.47 7.44
CA LYS A 77 11.17 9.23 7.61
C LYS A 77 10.18 8.80 6.54
N VAL A 78 8.92 8.68 6.91
CA VAL A 78 7.80 8.51 5.97
C VAL A 78 6.96 9.78 6.01
N GLY A 79 6.55 10.24 4.83
CA GLY A 79 5.85 11.51 4.72
C GLY A 79 5.32 11.78 3.33
N TRP A 80 4.84 13.00 3.15
CA TRP A 80 4.22 13.50 1.94
C TRP A 80 5.09 14.58 1.33
N VAL A 81 5.20 14.57 0.01
CA VAL A 81 5.82 15.65 -0.76
C VAL A 81 4.77 16.18 -1.74
N PRO A 82 4.58 17.50 -1.85
CA PRO A 82 3.72 18.08 -2.87
C PRO A 82 4.07 17.59 -4.28
N ILE A 83 3.05 17.33 -5.07
CA ILE A 83 3.18 17.05 -6.49
C ILE A 83 3.20 18.39 -7.22
N LYS A 84 4.31 18.69 -7.89
CA LYS A 84 4.54 19.99 -8.53
C LYS A 84 4.36 19.90 -10.03
N GLN A 85 3.57 20.80 -10.60
CA GLN A 85 3.22 20.78 -12.02
C GLN A 85 4.45 20.98 -12.94
N ASP A 86 5.45 21.70 -12.44
CA ASP A 86 6.70 22.02 -13.11
C ASP A 86 7.85 21.03 -12.80
N ASP A 87 7.66 20.05 -11.90
CA ASP A 87 8.66 19.01 -11.61
C ASP A 87 8.55 17.84 -12.63
N PRO A 88 9.58 17.59 -13.47
CA PRO A 88 9.57 16.48 -14.43
C PRO A 88 9.45 15.09 -13.77
N ASN A 89 9.79 14.96 -12.49
CA ASN A 89 9.64 13.72 -11.73
C ASN A 89 8.17 13.41 -11.41
N ASP A 90 7.30 14.42 -11.51
CA ASP A 90 5.87 14.33 -11.19
C ASP A 90 4.98 14.16 -12.40
N LYS A 91 5.55 14.17 -13.60
CA LYS A 91 4.80 14.03 -14.86
C LYS A 91 3.81 12.87 -14.88
N TYR A 92 4.15 11.71 -14.32
CA TYR A 92 3.25 10.55 -14.32
C TYR A 92 2.11 10.66 -13.30
N HIS A 93 2.31 11.41 -12.22
CA HIS A 93 1.23 11.75 -11.29
C HIS A 93 0.25 12.69 -11.99
N ILE A 94 0.77 13.74 -12.62
CA ILE A 94 -0.01 14.74 -13.36
C ILE A 94 -0.83 14.09 -14.48
N LEU A 95 -0.22 13.17 -15.25
CA LEU A 95 -0.92 12.44 -16.32
C LEU A 95 -2.07 11.56 -15.83
N ALA A 96 -2.07 11.16 -14.56
CA ALA A 96 -3.15 10.36 -13.97
C ALA A 96 -4.29 11.21 -13.41
N PHE A 97 -4.12 12.53 -13.31
CA PHE A 97 -5.12 13.42 -12.75
C PHE A 97 -6.22 13.75 -13.77
N TYR A 98 -7.46 13.76 -13.30
CA TYR A 98 -8.63 14.11 -14.10
C TYR A 98 -9.62 14.93 -13.27
N SER A 99 -10.53 15.65 -13.94
CA SER A 99 -11.56 16.43 -13.27
C SER A 99 -12.56 15.53 -12.55
N GLY A 100 -12.70 15.69 -11.24
CA GLY A 100 -13.62 14.90 -10.41
C GLY A 100 -12.95 14.02 -9.36
N LEU A 101 -11.61 14.07 -9.24
CA LEU A 101 -10.93 13.49 -8.09
C LEU A 101 -11.39 14.16 -6.79
N SER A 102 -11.89 13.34 -5.86
CA SER A 102 -12.27 13.76 -4.51
C SER A 102 -11.09 13.66 -3.54
N GLU A 103 -11.24 14.22 -2.34
CA GLU A 103 -10.28 13.96 -1.26
C GLU A 103 -10.18 12.47 -0.91
N GLY A 104 -8.98 12.06 -0.51
CA GLY A 104 -8.68 10.69 -0.11
C GLY A 104 -7.28 10.27 -0.50
N THR A 105 -6.99 8.98 -0.31
CA THR A 105 -5.75 8.37 -0.78
C THR A 105 -6.01 7.46 -1.96
N TYR A 106 -5.06 7.46 -2.88
CA TYR A 106 -5.10 6.75 -4.14
C TYR A 106 -3.81 5.95 -4.33
N GLU A 107 -3.88 4.91 -5.15
CA GLU A 107 -2.71 4.24 -5.70
C GLU A 107 -2.56 4.68 -7.16
N LEU A 108 -1.43 5.31 -7.47
CA LEU A 108 -1.03 5.60 -8.84
C LEU A 108 -0.47 4.33 -9.47
N VAL A 109 -1.04 3.93 -10.61
CA VAL A 109 -0.61 2.77 -11.39
C VAL A 109 -0.46 3.16 -12.86
N GLY A 110 0.31 2.39 -13.63
CA GLY A 110 0.42 2.58 -15.09
C GLY A 110 1.78 2.24 -15.67
N PRO A 111 1.99 2.50 -16.99
CA PRO A 111 3.11 2.02 -17.78
C PRO A 111 4.52 2.34 -17.24
N LYS A 112 4.65 3.44 -16.49
CA LYS A 112 5.92 3.93 -15.92
C LYS A 112 5.98 3.86 -14.40
N ILE A 113 5.04 3.15 -13.77
CA ILE A 113 4.97 2.98 -12.33
C ILE A 113 5.30 1.53 -11.99
N GLN A 114 6.35 1.30 -11.20
CA GLN A 114 6.73 -0.03 -10.69
C GLN A 114 6.93 -1.12 -11.76
N GLY A 115 7.18 -0.76 -13.02
CA GLY A 115 7.26 -1.72 -14.14
C GLY A 115 5.89 -2.16 -14.70
N ASN A 116 4.82 -1.44 -14.37
CA ASN A 116 3.43 -1.72 -14.77
C ASN A 116 2.91 -3.12 -14.40
N PRO A 117 3.09 -3.58 -13.15
CA PRO A 117 2.64 -4.92 -12.74
C PRO A 117 1.11 -5.05 -12.81
N GLU A 118 0.39 -3.93 -12.73
CA GLU A 118 -1.06 -3.86 -12.88
C GLU A 118 -1.55 -3.84 -14.34
N LYS A 119 -0.64 -3.79 -15.32
CA LYS A 119 -0.93 -3.91 -16.76
C LYS A 119 -1.92 -2.86 -17.30
N TYR A 120 -1.95 -1.67 -16.71
CA TYR A 120 -2.78 -0.57 -17.21
C TYR A 120 -2.12 0.08 -18.44
N PRO A 121 -2.90 0.42 -19.49
CA PRO A 121 -2.37 1.02 -20.71
C PRO A 121 -2.02 2.51 -20.55
N VAL A 122 -2.56 3.16 -19.52
CA VAL A 122 -2.35 4.57 -19.19
C VAL A 122 -2.14 4.73 -17.69
N HIS A 123 -1.66 5.91 -17.28
CA HIS A 123 -1.54 6.26 -15.87
C HIS A 123 -2.91 6.60 -15.29
N ILE A 124 -3.26 5.96 -14.17
CA ILE A 124 -4.52 6.23 -13.47
C ILE A 124 -4.32 6.25 -11.96
N LEU A 125 -5.25 6.91 -11.26
CA LEU A 125 -5.39 6.83 -9.82
C LEU A 125 -6.53 5.89 -9.46
N ILE A 126 -6.25 4.89 -8.63
CA ILE A 126 -7.26 4.00 -8.05
C ILE A 126 -7.48 4.42 -6.60
N LYS A 127 -8.71 4.81 -6.23
CA LYS A 127 -9.02 5.21 -4.85
C LYS A 127 -8.93 4.00 -3.92
N HIS A 128 -8.21 4.12 -2.81
CA HIS A 128 -8.05 2.96 -1.90
C HIS A 128 -9.37 2.47 -1.31
N SER A 129 -10.33 3.37 -1.09
CA SER A 129 -11.68 3.01 -0.60
C SER A 129 -12.52 2.24 -1.64
N GLU A 130 -12.08 2.22 -2.90
CA GLU A 130 -12.74 1.55 -4.02
C GLU A 130 -11.87 0.41 -4.57
N ALA A 131 -10.85 0.00 -3.81
CA ALA A 131 -9.97 -1.09 -4.21
C ALA A 131 -10.79 -2.37 -4.46
N THR A 132 -10.44 -3.11 -5.52
CA THR A 132 -11.19 -4.30 -5.92
C THR A 132 -11.32 -5.28 -4.75
N PRO A 133 -12.55 -5.62 -4.30
CA PRO A 133 -12.74 -6.56 -3.22
C PRO A 133 -12.37 -7.97 -3.68
N TYR A 134 -11.78 -8.74 -2.77
CA TYR A 134 -11.74 -10.18 -2.89
C TYR A 134 -13.01 -10.78 -2.30
N GLY A 135 -13.45 -11.91 -2.84
CA GLY A 135 -14.49 -12.73 -2.23
C GLY A 135 -13.96 -13.40 -0.96
N TYR A 136 -14.08 -14.73 -0.87
CA TYR A 136 -13.47 -15.45 0.24
C TYR A 136 -11.94 -15.43 0.18
N VAL A 137 -11.32 -15.05 1.30
CA VAL A 137 -9.87 -15.13 1.55
C VAL A 137 -9.68 -15.90 2.86
N PRO A 138 -8.90 -17.00 2.87
CA PRO A 138 -8.54 -17.70 4.11
C PRO A 138 -7.83 -16.76 5.08
N ARG A 139 -7.94 -17.00 6.39
CA ARG A 139 -7.33 -16.15 7.43
C ARG A 139 -6.28 -16.87 8.29
N THR A 140 -5.86 -18.06 7.88
CA THR A 140 -4.71 -18.79 8.45
C THR A 140 -3.45 -18.48 7.65
N PHE A 141 -2.25 -18.57 8.24
CA PHE A 141 -0.98 -18.36 7.54
C PHE A 141 -0.83 -19.21 6.28
N GLU A 142 -0.98 -20.53 6.40
CA GLU A 142 -0.84 -21.43 5.25
C GLU A 142 -1.96 -21.20 4.22
N GLY A 143 -3.19 -20.98 4.66
CA GLY A 143 -4.30 -20.64 3.78
C GLY A 143 -4.07 -19.37 2.95
N ILE A 144 -3.58 -18.29 3.55
CA ILE A 144 -3.25 -17.05 2.83
C ILE A 144 -2.09 -17.27 1.87
N LYS A 145 -1.04 -17.97 2.30
CA LYS A 145 0.12 -18.30 1.48
C LYS A 145 -0.27 -19.08 0.22
N GLN A 146 -1.11 -20.11 0.36
CA GLN A 146 -1.60 -20.88 -0.80
C GLN A 146 -2.54 -20.04 -1.66
N TRP A 147 -3.45 -19.27 -1.06
CA TRP A 147 -4.38 -18.41 -1.79
C TRP A 147 -3.66 -17.38 -2.66
N LEU A 148 -2.57 -16.78 -2.16
CA LEU A 148 -1.77 -15.79 -2.89
C LEU A 148 -0.98 -16.37 -4.07
N LYS A 149 -0.63 -17.67 -4.03
CA LYS A 149 0.27 -18.31 -4.98
C LYS A 149 -0.20 -18.12 -6.44
N ASP A 150 -1.49 -18.34 -6.68
CA ASP A 150 -2.08 -18.33 -8.02
C ASP A 150 -2.75 -16.99 -8.39
N LYS A 151 -2.46 -15.91 -7.64
CA LYS A 151 -3.02 -14.57 -7.88
C LYS A 151 -2.00 -13.62 -8.50
N ASP A 152 -2.40 -12.94 -9.57
CA ASP A 152 -1.67 -11.80 -10.14
C ASP A 152 -2.00 -10.52 -9.35
N THR A 153 -1.36 -10.37 -8.19
CA THR A 153 -1.53 -9.25 -7.25
C THR A 153 -0.25 -9.02 -6.45
N GLU A 154 -0.05 -7.81 -5.90
CA GLU A 154 0.99 -7.60 -4.88
C GLU A 154 0.65 -8.36 -3.59
N GLY A 155 -0.64 -8.36 -3.24
CA GLY A 155 -1.12 -8.88 -1.97
C GLY A 155 -2.57 -8.50 -1.66
N ILE A 156 -2.86 -8.48 -0.36
CA ILE A 156 -4.17 -8.17 0.20
C ILE A 156 -4.02 -7.00 1.18
N VAL A 157 -5.01 -6.10 1.18
CA VAL A 157 -5.27 -5.19 2.29
C VAL A 157 -6.61 -5.60 2.92
N PHE A 158 -6.63 -5.79 4.22
CA PHE A 158 -7.85 -5.96 5.00
C PHE A 158 -8.28 -4.59 5.54
N HIS A 159 -9.56 -4.28 5.42
CA HIS A 159 -10.17 -3.03 5.88
C HIS A 159 -11.23 -3.33 6.93
N HIS A 160 -11.03 -2.86 8.15
CA HIS A 160 -12.04 -2.93 9.19
C HIS A 160 -12.97 -1.69 9.13
N PRO A 161 -14.29 -1.81 9.42
CA PRO A 161 -15.22 -0.67 9.40
C PRO A 161 -14.86 0.51 10.31
N ASP A 162 -14.09 0.27 11.38
CA ASP A 162 -13.59 1.33 12.29
C ASP A 162 -12.34 2.07 11.77
N GLY A 163 -11.87 1.75 10.56
CA GLY A 163 -10.71 2.38 9.92
C GLY A 163 -9.37 1.66 10.15
N ARG A 164 -9.30 0.62 10.99
CA ARG A 164 -8.11 -0.24 11.07
C ARG A 164 -7.84 -0.90 9.72
N MET A 165 -6.57 -1.05 9.39
CA MET A 165 -6.11 -1.70 8.16
C MET A 165 -4.91 -2.58 8.45
N GLY A 166 -4.83 -3.74 7.79
CA GLY A 166 -3.69 -4.65 7.85
C GLY A 166 -3.40 -5.21 6.46
N LYS A 167 -2.15 -5.54 6.15
CA LYS A 167 -1.77 -6.03 4.81
C LYS A 167 -0.93 -7.31 4.85
N ILE A 168 -0.88 -7.98 3.71
CA ILE A 168 0.04 -9.08 3.46
C ILE A 168 0.41 -9.11 1.98
N LYS A 169 1.68 -9.34 1.63
CA LYS A 169 2.15 -9.37 0.23
C LYS A 169 2.68 -10.74 -0.14
N LYS A 170 2.65 -11.07 -1.44
CA LYS A 170 3.27 -12.30 -1.98
C LYS A 170 4.73 -12.44 -1.57
N LYS A 171 5.49 -11.35 -1.65
CA LYS A 171 6.90 -11.34 -1.28
C LYS A 171 7.16 -11.64 0.20
N ASP A 172 6.18 -11.41 1.09
CA ASP A 172 6.34 -11.75 2.50
C ASP A 172 6.36 -13.29 2.69
N PHE A 173 5.89 -14.07 1.70
CA PHE A 173 6.00 -15.53 1.64
C PHE A 173 7.05 -16.03 0.62
N ASN A 174 7.99 -15.17 0.21
CA ASN A 174 8.98 -15.47 -0.85
C ASN A 174 8.34 -15.88 -2.19
N GLN A 175 7.13 -15.39 -2.48
CA GLN A 175 6.45 -15.60 -3.75
C GLN A 175 6.58 -14.36 -4.65
N ASN A 176 6.70 -14.60 -5.95
CA ASN A 176 6.71 -13.55 -6.95
C ASN A 176 5.35 -13.41 -7.63
N ARG A 177 5.06 -12.21 -8.10
CA ARG A 177 3.94 -11.97 -9.00
C ARG A 177 4.24 -12.64 -10.34
N THR A 178 3.22 -13.30 -10.89
CA THR A 178 3.26 -14.01 -12.18
C THR A 178 2.81 -13.12 -13.32
#